data_AF-A0A1N5WI41-F1
#
_entry.id   AF-A0A1N5WI41-F1
#
_cell.length_a   1.000
_cell.length_b   1.000
_cell.length_c   1.000
_cell.angle_alpha   90.00
_cell.angle_beta   90.00
_cell.angle_gamma   90.00
#
_symmetry.space_group_name_H-M   'P 1'
#
loop_
_entity.id
_entity.type
_entity.pdbx_description
1 polymer ?
#
loop_
_entity_poly.entity_id
_entity_poly.type
_entity_poly.pdbx_seq_one_letter_code
_entity_poly.pdbx_strand_id
1 'polypeptide(L)' 'MTISTIQVKQETKKTLQSMKLHPRETYEEVIERMIEDLNELNEETIREVEEARREIESGKFVTHEQLKKDLGL' A
#
# COMPACT_ATOMS: atom_id res chain seq x y z
N MET A 1 -0.27 18.55 17.56
CA MET A 1 0.58 18.31 16.37
C MET A 1 1.86 19.11 16.51
N THR A 2 3.00 18.44 16.37
CA THR A 2 4.31 19.08 16.30
C THR A 2 4.67 19.24 14.83
N ILE A 3 4.87 20.47 14.37
CA ILE A 3 5.24 20.75 12.99
C ILE A 3 6.76 20.87 12.95
N SER A 4 7.38 20.21 11.98
CA SER A 4 8.82 20.33 11.71
C SER A 4 9.04 20.82 10.28
N THR A 5 10.25 21.27 9.98
CA THR A 5 10.64 21.71 8.64
C THR A 5 11.72 20.78 8.09
N ILE A 6 11.53 20.31 6.87
CA ILE A 6 12.54 19.57 6.11
C ILE A 6 13.07 20.43 4.96
N GLN A 7 14.34 20.26 4.63
CA GLN A 7 14.95 20.89 3.46
C GLN A 7 15.02 19.88 2.31
N VAL A 8 14.55 20.29 1.13
CA VAL A 8 14.57 19.46 -0.09
C VAL A 8 15.08 20.29 -1.27
N LYS A 9 15.59 19.60 -2.30
CA LYS A 9 15.97 20.24 -3.56
C LYS A 9 14.74 20.79 -4.29
N GLN A 10 14.94 21.78 -5.15
CA GLN A 10 13.84 22.36 -5.94
C GLN A 10 13.21 21.33 -6.88
N GLU A 11 14.01 20.43 -7.43
CA GLU A 11 13.57 19.33 -8.27
C GLU A 11 12.67 18.38 -7.49
N THR A 12 13.07 17.99 -6.27
CA THR A 12 12.25 17.15 -5.38
C THR A 12 10.91 17.81 -5.07
N LYS A 13 10.89 19.11 -4.77
CA LYS A 13 9.64 19.85 -4.53
C LYS A 13 8.71 19.84 -5.74
N LYS A 14 9.25 19.95 -6.96
CA LYS A 14 8.46 19.85 -8.21
C LYS A 14 7.88 18.45 -8.39
N THR A 15 8.67 17.40 -8.11
CA THR A 15 8.18 16.02 -8.13
C THR A 15 7.03 15.83 -7.16
N LEU A 16 7.19 16.23 -5.90
CA LEU A 16 6.12 16.16 -4.89
C LEU A 16 4.87 16.95 -5.32
N GLN A 17 5.04 18.06 -6.01
CA GLN A 17 3.92 18.84 -6.54
C GLN A 17 3.17 18.11 -7.66
N SER A 18 3.87 17.42 -8.56
CA SER A 18 3.24 16.59 -9.60
C SER A 18 2.56 15.33 -9.06
N MET A 19 2.96 14.85 -7.88
CA MET A 19 2.38 13.68 -7.23
C MET A 19 1.06 13.97 -6.52
N LYS A 20 0.66 15.24 -6.41
CA LYS A 20 -0.62 15.62 -5.82
C LYS A 20 -1.78 15.12 -6.67
N LEU A 21 -2.69 14.38 -6.05
CA LEU A 21 -3.95 13.90 -6.59
C LEU A 21 -4.96 15.04 -6.76
N HIS A 22 -4.90 16.06 -5.90
CA HIS A 22 -5.73 17.26 -6.03
C HIS A 22 -5.02 18.53 -5.58
N PRO A 23 -5.43 19.72 -6.09
CA PRO A 23 -4.70 20.98 -5.84
C PRO A 23 -4.51 21.36 -4.38
N ARG A 24 -5.42 20.90 -3.50
CA ARG A 24 -5.41 21.19 -2.05
C ARG A 24 -4.64 20.18 -1.20
N GLU A 25 -4.09 19.13 -1.80
CA GLU A 25 -3.34 18.11 -1.05
C GLU A 25 -2.07 18.75 -0.51
N THR A 26 -1.76 18.49 0.74
CA THR A 26 -0.56 18.97 1.41
C THR A 26 0.64 18.11 1.03
N TYR A 27 1.86 18.59 1.30
CA TYR A 27 3.03 17.75 1.13
C TYR A 27 3.11 16.64 2.19
N GLU A 28 2.52 16.85 3.37
CA GLU A 28 2.41 15.82 4.40
C GLU A 28 1.59 14.62 3.89
N GLU A 29 0.39 14.86 3.38
CA GLU A 29 -0.49 13.80 2.83
C GLU A 29 0.19 13.02 1.69
N VAL A 30 0.91 13.71 0.79
CA VAL A 30 1.67 13.06 -0.27
C VAL A 30 2.80 12.18 0.32
N ILE A 31 3.50 12.67 1.35
CA ILE A 31 4.60 11.95 2.00
C ILE A 31 4.09 10.75 2.79
N GLU A 32 3.01 10.90 3.57
CA GLU A 32 2.38 9.82 4.31
C GLU A 32 1.95 8.69 3.36
N ARG A 33 1.27 9.02 2.27
CA ARG A 33 0.89 8.02 1.25
C ARG A 33 2.09 7.28 0.67
N MET A 34 3.18 7.97 0.36
CA MET A 34 4.40 7.31 -0.12
C MET A 34 5.03 6.40 0.95
N ILE A 35 4.99 6.80 2.22
CA ILE A 35 5.50 5.98 3.32
C ILE A 35 4.62 4.74 3.50
N GLU A 36 3.31 4.88 3.41
CA GLU A 36 2.36 3.76 3.43
C GLU A 36 2.63 2.80 2.27
N ASP A 37 2.75 3.28 1.03
CA ASP A 37 3.08 2.45 -0.14
C ASP A 37 4.40 1.66 0.07
N LEU A 38 5.42 2.30 0.65
CA LEU A 38 6.70 1.66 0.95
C LEU A 38 6.59 0.63 2.09
N ASN A 39 5.71 0.86 3.06
CA ASN A 39 5.45 -0.08 4.15
C ASN A 39 4.59 -1.26 3.68
N GLU A 40 3.64 -1.06 2.77
CA GLU A 40 2.88 -2.15 2.15
C GLU A 40 3.80 -3.05 1.33
N LEU A 41 4.84 -2.51 0.70
CA LEU A 41 5.85 -3.29 -0.02
C LEU A 41 6.97 -3.84 0.89
N ASN A 42 6.75 -3.91 2.20
CA ASN A 42 7.75 -4.46 3.11
C ASN A 42 8.00 -5.96 2.84
N GLU A 43 9.14 -6.44 3.34
CA GLU A 43 9.56 -7.84 3.21
C GLU A 43 8.54 -8.84 3.78
N GLU A 44 7.69 -8.42 4.72
CA GLU A 44 6.63 -9.27 5.29
C GLU A 44 5.48 -9.46 4.30
N THR A 45 4.96 -8.38 3.70
CA THR A 45 3.92 -8.47 2.67
C THR A 45 4.41 -9.27 1.46
N ILE A 46 5.67 -9.10 1.05
CA ILE A 46 6.26 -9.89 -0.03
C ILE A 46 6.23 -11.39 0.32
N ARG A 47 6.61 -11.76 1.57
CA ARG A 47 6.53 -13.14 2.04
C ARG A 47 5.10 -13.67 2.07
N GLU A 48 4.14 -12.89 2.55
CA GLU A 48 2.72 -13.28 2.58
C GLU A 48 2.17 -13.54 1.17
N VAL A 49 2.52 -12.69 0.20
CA VAL A 49 2.14 -12.88 -1.21
C VAL A 49 2.78 -14.14 -1.80
N GLU A 50 4.05 -14.42 -1.49
CA GLU A 50 4.72 -15.66 -1.91
C GLU A 50 4.08 -16.91 -1.28
N GLU A 51 3.72 -16.84 0.01
CA GLU A 51 3.04 -17.93 0.71
C GLU A 51 1.66 -18.19 0.09
N ALA A 52 0.84 -17.14 -0.10
CA ALA A 52 -0.47 -17.25 -0.73
C ALA A 52 -0.39 -17.87 -2.14
N ARG A 53 0.64 -17.53 -2.91
CA ARG A 53 0.89 -18.17 -4.23
C ARG A 53 1.17 -19.67 -4.10
N ARG A 54 1.98 -20.08 -3.12
CA ARG A 54 2.27 -21.51 -2.85
C ARG A 54 1.05 -22.27 -2.35
N GLU A 55 0.22 -21.64 -1.52
CA GLU A 55 -1.04 -22.25 -1.07
C GLU A 55 -1.99 -22.51 -2.24
N ILE A 56 -2.14 -21.55 -3.14
CA ILE A 56 -2.95 -21.74 -4.36
C ILE A 56 -2.36 -22.86 -5.24
N GLU A 57 -1.04 -22.87 -5.46
CA GLU A 57 -0.38 -23.91 -6.28
C GLU A 57 -0.49 -25.31 -5.67
N SER A 58 -0.42 -25.42 -4.33
CA SER A 58 -0.63 -26.68 -3.60
C SER A 58 -2.10 -27.09 -3.49
N GLY A 59 -3.03 -26.34 -4.09
CA GLY A 59 -4.46 -26.63 -4.09
C GLY A 59 -5.18 -26.25 -2.79
N LYS A 60 -4.52 -25.51 -1.89
CA LYS A 60 -5.06 -25.03 -0.63
C LYS A 60 -5.83 -23.71 -0.86
N PHE A 61 -6.93 -23.80 -1.60
CA PHE A 61 -7.87 -22.69 -1.81
C PHE A 61 -9.31 -23.20 -1.75
N VAL A 62 -10.25 -22.29 -1.47
CA VAL A 62 -11.69 -22.57 -1.56
C VAL A 62 -12.31 -21.69 -2.63
N THR A 63 -13.26 -22.23 -3.38
CA THR A 63 -14.02 -21.43 -4.33
C THR A 63 -15.05 -20.58 -3.59
N HIS A 64 -15.50 -19.50 -4.23
CA HIS A 64 -16.52 -18.63 -3.65
C HIS A 64 -17.83 -19.38 -3.33
N GLU A 65 -18.20 -20.37 -4.15
CA GLU A 65 -19.37 -21.23 -3.91
C GLU A 65 -19.17 -22.15 -2.70
N GLN A 66 -17.99 -22.75 -2.56
CA GLN A 66 -17.64 -23.59 -1.41
C GLN A 66 -17.69 -22.77 -0.12
N LEU A 67 -17.13 -21.56 -0.14
CA LEU A 67 -17.11 -20.65 1.00
C LEU A 67 -18.53 -20.22 1.41
N LYS A 68 -19.42 -19.90 0.45
CA LYS A 68 -20.82 -19.58 0.74
C LYS A 68 -21.53 -20.73 1.44
N LYS A 69 -21.34 -21.95 0.92
CA LYS A 69 -21.90 -23.16 1.52
C LYS A 69 -21.40 -23.39 2.95
N ASP A 70 -20.11 -23.18 3.20
CA ASP A 70 -19.51 -23.33 4.53
C ASP A 70 -20.00 -22.24 5.51
N LEU A 71 -20.30 -21.04 5.01
CA LEU A 71 -20.87 -19.92 5.78
C LEU A 71 -22.40 -19.95 5.90
N GLY A 72 -23.09 -20.89 5.25
CA GLY A 72 -24.55 -21.02 5.28
C GLY A 72 -25.30 -19.93 4.50
N LEU A 73 -24.67 -19.34 3.48
CA LEU A 73 -25.21 -18.29 2.61
C LEU A 73 -25.65 -18.80 1.24
#